data_AF-A0A936D2A7-F1
#
_entry.id   AF-A0A936D2A7-F1
#
_cell.length_a   1.000
_cell.length_b   1.000
_cell.length_c   1.000
_cell.angle_alpha   90.00
_cell.angle_beta   90.00
_cell.angle_gamma   90.00
#
_symmetry.space_group_name_H-M   'P 1'
#
loop_
_entity.id
_entity.type
_entity.pdbx_description
1 polymer ?
#
loop_
_entity_poly.entity_id
_entity_poly.type
_entity_poly.pdbx_seq_one_letter_code
_entity_poly.pdbx_strand_id
1 'polypeptide(L)'
;MAKKIPSPIELLDGSASLLDKKFQLELYLKQPIFRNPSAVEVFIENTQVVSYQPTQTQRWKHNWIIWKHEINDTYTKMPTTIHAVIVVDHQRSYRVTLSTNEENAL
;
A
#
# COMPACT_ATOMS: atom_id res chain seq x y z
N MET A 1 -6.29 17.90 -21.34
CA MET A 1 -5.83 16.56 -20.89
C MET A 1 -6.76 16.09 -19.79
N ALA A 2 -7.41 14.93 -19.93
CA ALA A 2 -8.25 14.39 -18.87
C ALA A 2 -7.36 13.98 -17.68
N LYS A 3 -7.68 14.46 -16.47
CA LYS A 3 -6.99 14.08 -15.24
C LYS A 3 -7.26 12.59 -14.99
N LYS A 4 -6.26 11.72 -15.19
CA LYS A 4 -6.38 10.30 -14.83
C LYS A 4 -6.34 10.18 -13.31
N ILE A 5 -7.49 9.97 -12.70
CA ILE A 5 -7.62 9.73 -11.25
C ILE A 5 -7.54 8.21 -11.03
N PRO A 6 -6.81 7.72 -10.01
CA PRO A 6 -6.79 6.30 -9.67
C PRO A 6 -8.20 5.75 -9.46
N SER A 7 -8.49 4.60 -10.05
CA SER A 7 -9.81 3.95 -9.92
C SER A 7 -9.93 3.26 -8.56
N PRO A 8 -11.04 3.39 -7.83
CA PRO A 8 -11.19 2.66 -6.57
C PRO A 8 -11.18 1.15 -6.83
N ILE A 9 -10.56 0.39 -5.92
CA ILE A 9 -10.65 -1.07 -5.91
C ILE A 9 -10.90 -1.60 -4.50
N GLU A 10 -11.75 -2.61 -4.43
CA GLU A 10 -12.09 -3.27 -3.18
C GLU A 10 -11.03 -4.30 -2.77
N LEU A 11 -10.72 -4.31 -1.48
CA LEU A 11 -9.94 -5.34 -0.83
C LEU A 11 -10.87 -6.51 -0.45
N LEU A 12 -10.37 -7.73 -0.66
CA LEU A 12 -10.87 -8.94 -0.02
C LEU A 12 -10.46 -8.92 1.46
N ASP A 13 -9.19 -8.63 1.71
CA ASP A 13 -8.61 -8.49 3.03
C ASP A 13 -7.31 -7.67 2.93
N GLY A 14 -6.76 -7.26 4.06
CA GLY A 14 -5.46 -6.64 4.13
C GLY A 14 -5.02 -6.42 5.57
N SER A 15 -3.72 -6.22 5.75
CA SER A 15 -3.15 -5.89 7.04
C SER A 15 -2.07 -4.85 6.89
N ALA A 16 -1.91 -4.06 7.94
CA ALA A 16 -0.79 -3.15 8.08
C ALA A 16 -0.15 -3.40 9.44
N SER A 17 1.16 -3.54 9.46
CA SER A 17 1.91 -3.85 10.68
C SER A 17 3.24 -3.11 10.70
N LEU A 18 3.79 -3.00 11.91
CA LEU A 18 5.10 -2.43 12.16
C LEU A 18 5.98 -3.56 12.68
N LEU A 19 7.08 -3.85 11.97
CA LEU A 19 8.05 -4.86 12.36
C LEU A 19 9.45 -4.29 12.17
N ASP A 20 10.28 -4.27 13.22
CA ASP A 20 11.68 -3.84 13.15
C ASP A 20 11.89 -2.48 12.47
N LYS A 21 11.09 -1.47 12.84
CA LYS A 21 11.07 -0.12 12.22
C LYS A 21 10.69 -0.11 10.72
N LYS A 22 10.07 -1.17 10.23
CA LYS A 22 9.52 -1.25 8.89
C LYS A 22 8.00 -1.32 8.97
N PHE A 23 7.36 -0.47 8.19
CA PHE A 23 5.95 -0.60 7.88
C PHE A 23 5.78 -1.67 6.81
N GLN A 24 4.93 -2.64 7.08
CA GLN A 24 4.49 -3.64 6.12
C GLN A 24 3.02 -3.44 5.83
N LEU A 25 2.69 -3.35 4.54
CA LEU A 25 1.34 -3.38 4.02
C LEU A 25 1.16 -4.65 3.22
N GLU A 26 0.16 -5.44 3.58
CA GLU A 26 -0.24 -6.63 2.84
C GLU A 26 -1.69 -6.46 2.36
N LEU A 27 -1.91 -6.64 1.06
CA LEU A 27 -3.18 -6.40 0.40
C LEU A 27 -3.60 -7.64 -0.36
N TYR A 28 -4.85 -8.07 -0.14
CA TYR A 28 -5.55 -9.06 -0.94
C TYR A 28 -6.70 -8.37 -1.65
N LEU A 29 -6.60 -8.21 -2.97
CA LEU A 29 -7.61 -7.54 -3.79
C LEU A 29 -8.72 -8.53 -4.16
N LYS A 30 -9.98 -8.05 -4.23
CA LYS A 30 -11.12 -8.92 -4.61
C LYS A 30 -11.03 -9.48 -6.03
N GLN A 31 -10.27 -8.83 -6.90
CA GLN A 31 -10.08 -9.24 -8.28
C GLN A 31 -8.61 -9.08 -8.69
N PRO A 32 -8.11 -9.93 -9.61
CA PRO A 32 -6.78 -9.75 -10.18
C PRO A 32 -6.73 -8.43 -10.97
N ILE A 33 -5.83 -7.54 -10.59
CA ILE A 33 -5.61 -6.27 -11.31
C ILE A 33 -4.52 -6.36 -12.38
N PHE A 34 -3.78 -7.46 -12.37
CA PHE A 34 -2.76 -7.82 -13.37
C PHE A 34 -2.64 -9.34 -13.49
N ARG A 35 -2.23 -9.83 -14.66
CA ARG A 35 -1.84 -11.24 -14.86
C ARG A 35 -0.32 -11.41 -14.76
N ASN A 36 0.42 -10.64 -15.55
CA ASN A 36 1.89 -10.64 -15.59
C ASN A 36 2.39 -9.19 -15.73
N PRO A 37 2.33 -8.38 -14.65
CA PRO A 37 2.81 -7.01 -14.73
C PRO A 37 4.34 -7.00 -14.79
N SER A 38 4.88 -6.05 -15.56
CA SER A 38 6.31 -5.76 -15.58
C SER A 38 6.72 -4.94 -14.36
N ALA A 39 5.84 -4.06 -13.87
CA ALA A 39 6.05 -3.25 -12.68
C ALA A 39 4.75 -3.05 -11.90
N VAL A 40 4.84 -3.19 -10.58
CA VAL A 40 3.81 -2.74 -9.63
C VAL A 40 4.51 -1.79 -8.68
N GLU A 41 3.86 -0.69 -8.33
CA GLU A 41 4.35 0.28 -7.35
C GLU A 41 3.21 0.63 -6.39
N VAL A 42 3.56 0.89 -5.13
CA VAL A 42 2.59 1.26 -4.09
C VAL A 42 3.02 2.56 -3.45
N PHE A 43 2.09 3.51 -3.39
CA PHE A 43 2.29 4.82 -2.76
C PHE A 43 1.29 4.96 -1.61
N ILE A 44 1.79 5.24 -0.41
CA ILE A 44 0.94 5.55 0.75
C ILE A 44 0.57 7.04 0.70
N GLU A 45 -0.73 7.34 0.69
CA GLU A 45 -1.21 8.72 0.71
C GLU A 45 -1.11 9.35 2.11
N ASN A 46 -1.07 8.52 3.16
CA ASN A 46 -0.81 8.94 4.54
C ASN A 46 0.68 9.29 4.72
N THR A 47 1.07 10.51 4.37
CA THR A 47 2.45 11.02 4.33
C THR A 47 3.25 10.93 5.65
N GLN A 48 2.59 10.64 6.76
CA GLN A 48 3.22 10.53 8.08
C GLN A 48 3.70 9.11 8.42
N VAL A 49 3.29 8.09 7.65
CA VAL A 49 3.54 6.68 8.01
C VAL A 49 4.92 6.19 7.59
N VAL A 50 5.39 6.63 6.43
CA VAL A 50 6.61 6.10 5.80
C VAL A 50 7.60 7.21 5.48
N SER A 51 8.89 6.89 5.52
CA SER A 51 9.94 7.83 5.11
C SER A 51 9.90 8.05 3.59
N TYR A 52 10.50 9.13 3.09
CA TYR A 52 10.66 9.37 1.64
C TYR A 52 11.85 8.61 1.04
N GLN A 53 12.41 7.63 1.75
CA GLN A 53 13.59 6.89 1.30
C GLN A 53 13.22 5.81 0.26
N PRO A 54 14.12 5.49 -0.68
CA PRO A 54 13.83 4.53 -1.75
C PRO A 54 13.87 3.05 -1.31
N THR A 55 14.12 2.74 -0.04
CA THR A 55 14.23 1.36 0.49
C THR A 55 12.87 0.67 0.59
N GLN A 56 12.29 0.41 -0.57
CA GLN A 56 11.03 -0.30 -0.72
C GLN A 56 11.31 -1.75 -1.10
N THR A 57 10.78 -2.69 -0.32
CA THR A 57 10.71 -4.09 -0.75
C THR A 57 9.27 -4.39 -1.11
N GLN A 58 9.04 -4.83 -2.34
CA GLN A 58 7.70 -5.18 -2.79
C GLN A 58 7.68 -6.53 -3.49
N ARG A 59 6.60 -7.27 -3.26
CA ARG A 59 6.31 -8.55 -3.88
C ARG A 59 4.84 -8.59 -4.25
N TRP A 60 4.51 -9.09 -5.43
CA TRP A 60 3.14 -9.21 -5.88
C TRP A 60 2.90 -10.52 -6.63
N LYS A 61 1.65 -11.00 -6.60
CA LYS A 61 1.19 -12.17 -7.37
C LYS A 61 -0.32 -12.08 -7.59
N HIS A 62 -0.75 -11.94 -8.85
CA HIS A 62 -2.16 -11.80 -9.26
C HIS A 62 -2.96 -10.69 -8.55
N ASN A 63 -3.52 -10.99 -7.38
CA ASN A 63 -4.35 -10.11 -6.58
C ASN A 63 -3.75 -9.84 -5.18
N TRP A 64 -2.54 -10.34 -4.92
CA TRP A 64 -1.85 -10.18 -3.65
C TRP A 64 -0.63 -9.27 -3.81
N ILE A 65 -0.45 -8.36 -2.86
CA ILE A 65 0.68 -7.43 -2.80
C ILE A 65 1.19 -7.38 -1.36
N ILE A 66 2.49 -7.53 -1.19
CA ILE A 66 3.22 -7.15 0.02
C ILE A 66 4.13 -5.99 -0.34
N TRP A 67 4.03 -4.92 0.43
CA TRP A 67 4.87 -3.75 0.33
C TRP A 67 5.47 -3.43 1.70
N LYS A 68 6.78 -3.19 1.73
CA LYS A 68 7.52 -2.87 2.95
C LYS A 68 8.32 -1.60 2.75
N HIS A 69 8.31 -0.77 3.77
CA HIS A 69 9.01 0.52 3.76
C HIS A 69 9.51 0.87 5.15
N GLU A 70 10.56 1.67 5.23
CA GLU A 70 10.97 2.27 6.50
C GLU A 70 9.92 3.27 6.99
N ILE A 71 9.64 3.25 8.29
CA ILE A 71 8.77 4.22 8.94
C ILE A 71 9.42 5.60 8.96
N ASN A 72 8.60 6.65 9.01
CA ASN A 72 9.11 7.99 9.25
C ASN A 72 9.59 8.12 10.71
N ASP A 73 10.69 8.82 10.97
CA ASP A 73 11.19 9.08 12.34
C ASP A 73 10.18 9.86 13.21
N THR A 74 9.28 10.61 12.59
CA THR A 74 8.21 11.36 13.27
C THR A 74 6.92 10.55 13.47
N TYR A 75 6.91 9.28 13.06
CA TYR A 75 5.76 8.41 13.17
C TYR A 75 5.48 8.02 14.63
N THR A 76 4.32 8.40 15.14
CA THR A 76 3.93 8.20 16.54
C THR A 76 2.81 7.19 16.72
N LYS A 77 1.91 7.04 15.74
CA LYS A 77 0.72 6.18 15.84
C LYS A 77 0.26 5.68 14.47
N MET A 78 -0.23 4.44 14.42
CA MET A 78 -0.87 3.87 13.23
C MET A 78 -2.18 4.59 12.92
N PRO A 79 -2.38 5.11 11.70
CA PRO A 79 -3.66 5.68 11.31
C PRO A 79 -4.71 4.58 11.25
N THR A 80 -5.92 4.86 11.75
CA THR A 80 -7.08 3.96 11.71
C THR A 80 -7.49 3.59 10.28
N THR A 81 -7.03 4.34 9.29
CA THR A 81 -7.26 4.06 7.87
C THR A 81 -6.02 4.42 7.06
N ILE A 82 -5.59 3.47 6.23
CA ILE A 82 -4.51 3.63 5.27
C ILE A 82 -5.12 3.76 3.88
N HIS A 83 -4.76 4.83 3.20
CA HIS A 83 -5.02 5.04 1.79
C HIS A 83 -3.75 4.76 1.00
N ALA A 84 -3.85 3.91 0.00
CA ALA A 84 -2.74 3.62 -0.89
C ALA A 84 -3.16 3.66 -2.34
N VAL A 85 -2.21 4.04 -3.20
CA VAL A 85 -2.34 4.01 -4.65
C VAL A 85 -1.42 2.92 -5.19
N ILE A 86 -2.00 1.96 -5.91
CA ILE A 86 -1.28 0.91 -6.62
C ILE A 86 -1.17 1.35 -8.08
N VAL A 87 0.05 1.45 -8.60
CA VAL A 87 0.32 1.73 -10.02
C VAL A 87 0.83 0.45 -10.67
N VAL A 88 0.27 0.11 -11.83
CA VAL A 88 0.60 -1.10 -12.58
C VAL A 88 1.06 -0.69 -13.98
N ASP A 89 2.29 -1.10 -14.34
CA ASP A 89 2.94 -0.86 -15.63
C ASP A 89 2.92 0.61 -16.08
N HIS A 90 2.84 1.56 -15.13
CA HIS A 90 2.64 3.00 -15.37
C HIS A 90 1.40 3.37 -16.19
N GLN A 91 0.50 2.41 -16.43
CA GLN A 91 -0.66 2.57 -17.30
C GLN A 91 -1.97 2.67 -16.53
N ARG A 92 -2.05 1.93 -15.42
CA ARG A 92 -3.25 1.85 -14.58
C ARG A 92 -2.89 2.21 -13.16
N SER A 93 -3.81 2.91 -12.50
CA SER A 93 -3.69 3.25 -11.09
C SER A 93 -4.98 2.91 -10.37
N TYR A 94 -4.84 2.32 -9.19
CA TYR A 94 -5.95 1.94 -8.33
C TYR A 94 -5.78 2.55 -6.95
N ARG A 95 -6.87 3.02 -6.34
CA ARG A 95 -6.88 3.47 -4.95
C ARG A 95 -7.51 2.40 -4.07
N VAL A 96 -6.83 2.05 -2.99
CA VAL A 96 -7.32 1.14 -1.94
C VAL A 96 -7.45 1.90 -0.62
N THR A 97 -8.39 1.44 0.19
CA THR A 97 -8.59 1.90 1.56
C THR A 97 -8.58 0.68 2.46
N LEU A 98 -7.66 0.67 3.44
CA LEU A 98 -7.54 -0.37 4.44
C LEU A 98 -7.84 0.21 5.82
N SER A 99 -8.81 -0.36 6.53
CA SER A 99 -9.01 -0.06 7.94
C SER A 99 -7.98 -0.80 8.78
N THR A 100 -7.35 -0.11 9.72
CA THR A 100 -6.43 -0.72 10.69
C THR A 100 -7.11 -0.78 12.05
N ASN A 101 -6.86 -1.86 12.79
CA ASN A 101 -7.24 -1.94 14.19
C ASN A 101 -6.07 -1.42 15.02
N GLU A 102 -6.34 -0.51 15.96
CA GLU A 102 -5.31 0.09 16.83
C GLU A 102 -4.55 -0.95 17.68
N GLU A 103 -5.08 -2.16 17.82
CA GLU A 103 -4.49 -3.25 18.63
C GLU A 103 -3.13 -3.77 18.13
N ASN A 104 -2.68 -3.39 16.93
CA ASN A 104 -1.36 -3.78 16.41
C ASN A 104 -0.29 -2.66 16.53
N ALA A 105 -0.59 -1.58 17.26
CA ALA A 105 0.36 -0.50 17.50
C ALA A 105 0.90 -0.56 18.94
N LEU A 106 2.07 -1.20 19.07
CA LEU A 106 2.92 -1.41 20.27
C LEU A 106 2.47 -2.50 21.24
#